data_AF-A0A7Y2F4X0-F1
#
_entry.id   AF-A0A7Y2F4X0-F1
#
_cell.length_a   1.000
_cell.length_b   1.000
_cell.length_c   1.000
_cell.angle_alpha   90.00
_cell.angle_beta   90.00
_cell.angle_gamma   90.00
#
_symmetry.space_group_name_H-M   'P 1'
#
loop_
_entity.id
_entity.type
_entity.pdbx_description
1 polymer ?
#
loop_
_entity_poly.entity_id
_entity_poly.type
_entity_poly.pdbx_seq_one_letter_code
_entity_poly.pdbx_strand_id
1 'polypeptide(L)'
;YEIGFKGYDAAATPITEGGARADDECTFLTSYSEGPSLSGFSVGSNRIRMVHAEQIVDVGGGISRQGETLVNDTAMELMDVFVLDKSPEGDVRIATVGILSPQSTTKLQFETRNAVSVSDDLPMQTAQMIRRVASPLVMAGGSTRMVGRYDGSIDGMSIAPSANQTSAQTIVLAHLKHSPLPDPKPDVNLISDFRRVQTGQQNTEEQVE
;
A
#
# COMPACT_ATOMS: atom_id res chain seq x y z
N TYR A 1 6.40 -23.90 1.49
CA TYR A 1 5.86 -22.95 2.47
C TYR A 1 4.60 -22.32 1.89
N GLU A 2 3.65 -22.10 2.77
CA GLU A 2 2.44 -21.34 2.54
C GLU A 2 2.52 -20.08 3.38
N ILE A 3 2.26 -18.93 2.74
CA ILE A 3 2.25 -17.63 3.41
C ILE A 3 0.82 -17.13 3.42
N GLY A 4 0.18 -17.14 4.57
CA GLY A 4 -1.22 -16.78 4.73
C GLY A 4 -1.39 -15.39 5.33
N PHE A 5 -2.43 -14.68 4.89
CA PHE A 5 -2.77 -13.34 5.37
C PHE A 5 -4.14 -13.32 6.05
N LYS A 6 -4.26 -12.57 7.14
CA LYS A 6 -5.53 -12.42 7.87
C LYS A 6 -6.53 -11.50 7.15
N GLY A 7 -6.03 -10.47 6.46
CA GLY A 7 -6.83 -9.47 5.75
C GLY A 7 -6.95 -9.76 4.26
N TYR A 8 -8.10 -9.44 3.65
CA TYR A 8 -8.38 -9.63 2.22
C TYR A 8 -7.63 -8.64 1.30
N ASP A 9 -7.07 -7.60 1.89
CA ASP A 9 -6.34 -6.49 1.27
C ASP A 9 -4.84 -6.79 1.09
N ALA A 10 -4.39 -7.97 1.52
CA ALA A 10 -3.00 -8.36 1.41
C ALA A 10 -2.62 -8.84 0.00
N ALA A 11 -1.38 -8.61 -0.36
CA ALA A 11 -0.77 -9.11 -1.60
C ALA A 11 0.64 -9.64 -1.31
N ALA A 12 1.07 -10.66 -2.05
CA ALA A 12 2.42 -11.20 -1.92
C ALA A 12 2.99 -11.70 -3.23
N THR A 13 4.30 -11.56 -3.38
CA THR A 13 5.04 -12.04 -4.56
C THR A 13 6.46 -12.48 -4.18
N PRO A 14 6.97 -13.60 -4.73
CA PRO A 14 8.36 -13.97 -4.55
C PRO A 14 9.28 -12.95 -5.25
N ILE A 15 10.35 -12.53 -4.58
CA ILE A 15 11.37 -11.69 -5.21
C ILE A 15 12.32 -12.60 -5.99
N THR A 16 12.39 -12.42 -7.31
CA THR A 16 13.29 -13.18 -8.20
C THR A 16 14.58 -12.39 -8.45
N GLU A 17 15.72 -12.90 -7.99
CA GLU A 17 17.03 -12.35 -8.36
C GLU A 17 17.60 -13.08 -9.59
N GLY A 18 17.57 -12.40 -10.74
CA GLY A 18 18.20 -12.88 -11.99
C GLY A 18 17.43 -13.97 -12.74
N GLY A 19 17.23 -13.77 -14.04
CA GLY A 19 16.75 -14.73 -15.05
C GLY A 19 15.94 -15.92 -14.54
N ALA A 20 14.60 -15.78 -14.54
CA ALA A 20 13.66 -16.80 -14.13
C ALA A 20 14.04 -18.21 -14.61
N ARG A 21 14.35 -19.11 -13.68
CA ARG A 21 14.22 -20.55 -13.92
C ARG A 21 12.76 -20.92 -13.68
N ALA A 22 12.18 -21.65 -14.63
CA ALA A 22 10.78 -22.04 -14.72
C ALA A 22 10.26 -22.96 -13.59
N ASP A 23 11.00 -23.15 -12.49
CA ASP A 23 10.72 -24.19 -11.47
C ASP A 23 10.10 -23.67 -10.16
N ASP A 24 9.66 -22.40 -10.12
CA ASP A 24 9.02 -21.83 -8.93
C ASP A 24 7.64 -21.25 -9.27
N GLU A 25 6.68 -22.13 -9.57
CA GLU A 25 5.26 -21.78 -9.69
C GLU A 25 4.69 -21.47 -8.29
N CYS A 26 5.02 -20.31 -7.74
CA CYS A 26 4.27 -19.76 -6.63
C CYS A 26 2.89 -19.34 -7.14
N THR A 27 1.84 -19.80 -6.48
CA THR A 27 0.45 -19.42 -6.82
C THR A 27 -0.10 -18.53 -5.73
N PHE A 28 -0.53 -17.33 -6.11
CA PHE A 28 -1.27 -16.45 -5.22
C PHE A 28 -2.76 -16.81 -5.28
N LEU A 29 -3.28 -17.30 -4.17
CA LEU A 29 -4.65 -17.76 -4.02
C LEU A 29 -5.45 -16.65 -3.33
N THR A 30 -6.57 -16.26 -3.93
CA THR A 30 -7.53 -15.34 -3.32
C THR A 30 -8.73 -16.14 -2.83
N SER A 31 -9.13 -15.93 -1.59
CA SER A 31 -10.30 -16.57 -0.98
C SER A 31 -11.22 -15.51 -0.40
N TYR A 32 -12.52 -15.78 -0.36
CA TYR A 32 -13.50 -14.86 0.22
C TYR A 32 -13.60 -14.95 1.74
N SER A 33 -13.13 -16.03 2.37
CA SER A 33 -13.38 -16.35 3.79
C SER A 33 -12.14 -16.44 4.68
N GLU A 34 -10.97 -16.80 4.14
CA GLU A 34 -9.76 -17.09 4.95
C GLU A 34 -8.58 -16.14 4.66
N GLY A 35 -8.83 -15.07 3.89
CA GLY A 35 -7.77 -14.19 3.39
C GLY A 35 -6.99 -14.84 2.23
N PRO A 36 -6.14 -14.07 1.52
CA PRO A 36 -5.31 -14.60 0.46
C PRO A 36 -4.12 -15.39 1.02
N SER A 37 -3.54 -16.26 0.20
CA SER A 37 -2.29 -16.96 0.54
C SER A 37 -1.37 -17.10 -0.67
N LEU A 38 -0.06 -17.13 -0.43
CA LEU A 38 0.94 -17.50 -1.42
C LEU A 38 1.38 -18.94 -1.17
N SER A 39 1.01 -19.83 -2.07
CA SER A 39 1.35 -21.25 -2.02
C SER A 39 2.49 -21.60 -2.98
N GLY A 40 3.19 -22.70 -2.71
CA GLY A 40 4.30 -23.18 -3.54
C GLY A 40 5.64 -22.50 -3.28
N PHE A 41 5.76 -21.63 -2.26
CA PHE A 41 7.03 -20.97 -1.95
C PHE A 41 8.03 -21.99 -1.38
N SER A 42 9.09 -22.30 -2.14
CA SER A 42 10.06 -23.33 -1.78
C SER A 42 11.42 -22.72 -1.43
N VAL A 43 11.97 -23.03 -0.25
CA VAL A 43 13.31 -22.57 0.16
C VAL A 43 14.22 -23.78 0.30
N GLY A 44 15.25 -23.87 -0.55
CA GLY A 44 16.24 -24.94 -0.48
C GLY A 44 17.12 -24.81 0.77
N SER A 45 17.64 -25.94 1.28
CA SER A 45 18.38 -26.05 2.55
C SER A 45 19.66 -25.19 2.67
N ASN A 46 20.09 -24.51 1.59
CA ASN A 46 21.24 -23.62 1.59
C ASN A 46 20.99 -22.37 0.72
N ARG A 47 19.73 -21.89 0.71
CA ARG A 47 19.32 -20.70 -0.04
C ARG A 47 18.47 -19.81 0.84
N ILE A 48 18.65 -18.51 0.67
CA ILE A 48 17.71 -17.50 1.15
C ILE A 48 16.80 -17.16 -0.02
N ARG A 49 15.50 -17.03 0.25
CA ARG A 49 14.56 -16.45 -0.70
C ARG A 49 13.77 -15.38 0.02
N MET A 50 13.38 -14.36 -0.74
CA MET A 50 12.61 -13.24 -0.22
C MET A 50 11.21 -13.26 -0.81
N VAL A 51 10.25 -12.82 -0.02
CA VAL A 51 8.88 -12.53 -0.44
C VAL A 51 8.63 -11.07 -0.13
N HIS A 52 8.09 -10.36 -1.10
CA HIS A 52 7.49 -9.06 -0.86
C HIS A 52 6.03 -9.29 -0.47
N ALA A 53 5.60 -8.70 0.63
CA ALA A 53 4.20 -8.68 1.03
C ALA A 53 3.74 -7.24 1.36
N GLU A 54 2.52 -6.91 0.97
CA GLU A 54 1.83 -5.66 1.29
C GLU A 54 0.52 -5.98 2.00
N GLN A 55 0.14 -5.18 2.99
CA GLN A 55 -1.13 -5.29 3.72
C GLN A 55 -1.45 -3.98 4.45
N ILE A 56 -2.73 -3.68 4.60
CA ILE A 56 -3.29 -2.67 5.48
C ILE A 56 -3.55 -3.34 6.83
N VAL A 57 -2.81 -2.89 7.84
CA VAL A 57 -2.84 -3.48 9.18
C VAL A 57 -3.39 -2.48 10.19
N ASP A 58 -4.20 -2.99 11.12
CA ASP A 58 -4.53 -2.23 12.33
C ASP A 58 -3.34 -2.27 13.28
N VAL A 59 -2.81 -1.10 13.60
CA VAL A 59 -1.62 -0.91 14.44
C VAL A 59 -1.98 -0.45 15.86
N GLY A 60 -3.26 -0.55 16.25
CA GLY A 60 -3.75 -0.26 17.60
C GLY A 60 -3.74 1.23 17.94
N GLY A 61 -3.79 2.11 16.94
CA GLY A 61 -3.70 3.56 17.09
C GLY A 61 -3.56 4.27 15.75
N GLY A 62 -3.38 5.59 15.77
CA GLY A 62 -3.25 6.41 14.58
C GLY A 62 -1.87 7.02 14.42
N ILE A 63 -1.42 7.16 13.16
CA ILE A 63 -0.33 8.07 12.81
C ILE A 63 -0.96 9.24 12.06
N SER A 64 -0.88 10.43 12.64
CA SER A 64 -1.59 11.60 12.13
C SER A 64 -0.70 12.84 12.12
N ARG A 65 -1.11 13.85 11.35
CA ARG A 65 -0.46 15.16 11.32
C ARG A 65 -1.40 16.21 11.89
N GLN A 66 -0.91 17.01 12.83
CA GLN A 66 -1.65 18.12 13.45
C GLN A 66 -0.87 19.43 13.22
N GLY A 67 -1.21 20.16 12.16
CA GLY A 67 -0.43 21.34 11.77
C GLY A 67 1.01 20.96 11.39
N GLU A 68 1.99 21.42 12.17
CA GLU A 68 3.42 21.13 11.96
C GLU A 68 3.95 20.02 12.88
N THR A 69 3.07 19.23 13.49
CA THR A 69 3.47 18.07 14.31
C THR A 69 3.00 16.77 13.70
N LEU A 70 3.84 15.75 13.82
CA LEU A 70 3.53 14.35 13.55
C LEU A 70 3.25 13.67 14.88
N VAL A 71 2.11 12.98 14.96
CA VAL A 71 1.64 12.29 16.16
C VAL A 71 1.64 10.79 15.87
N ASN A 72 2.27 10.03 16.75
CA ASN A 72 2.24 8.57 16.76
C ASN A 72 1.48 8.09 17.99
N ASP A 73 0.20 7.78 17.82
CA ASP A 73 -0.65 7.21 18.88
C ASP A 73 -0.64 5.67 18.84
N THR A 74 0.34 5.05 18.18
CA THR A 74 0.52 3.59 18.15
C THR A 74 1.51 3.14 19.23
N ALA A 75 1.58 1.82 19.45
CA ALA A 75 2.60 1.21 20.30
C ALA A 75 3.94 0.96 19.57
N MET A 76 4.02 1.26 18.28
CA MET A 76 5.19 0.97 17.45
C MET A 76 6.20 2.10 17.50
N GLU A 77 7.48 1.73 17.61
CA GLU A 77 8.59 2.64 17.33
C GLU A 77 8.93 2.56 15.84
N LEU A 78 8.94 3.70 15.17
CA LEU A 78 9.31 3.77 13.75
C LEU A 78 10.67 4.44 13.61
N MET A 79 11.53 3.84 12.80
CA MET A 79 12.86 4.36 12.45
C MET A 79 12.83 4.89 11.01
N ASP A 80 13.87 5.63 10.63
CA ASP A 80 14.05 6.16 9.28
C ASP A 80 12.78 6.87 8.75
N VAL A 81 12.14 7.64 9.63
CA VAL A 81 10.86 8.29 9.34
C VAL A 81 11.08 9.54 8.50
N PHE A 82 10.36 9.61 7.38
CA PHE A 82 10.27 10.76 6.49
C PHE A 82 8.81 11.16 6.29
N VAL A 83 8.54 12.46 6.33
CA VAL A 83 7.25 13.02 5.93
C VAL A 83 7.43 13.80 4.65
N LEU A 84 6.66 13.43 3.63
CA LEU A 84 6.66 14.07 2.33
C LEU A 84 5.37 14.85 2.16
N ASP A 85 5.51 16.11 1.78
CA ASP A 85 4.42 17.03 1.47
C ASP A 85 4.56 17.47 0.02
N LYS A 86 3.56 17.14 -0.81
CA LYS A 86 3.51 17.56 -2.21
C LYS A 86 2.39 18.56 -2.39
N SER A 87 2.71 19.77 -2.81
CA SER A 87 1.70 20.80 -3.09
C SER A 87 0.82 20.40 -4.28
N PRO A 88 -0.37 21.02 -4.46
CA PRO A 88 -1.17 20.83 -5.66
C PRO A 88 -0.42 21.16 -6.96
N GLU A 89 0.49 22.13 -6.91
CA GLU A 89 1.34 22.59 -8.01
C GLU A 89 2.51 21.61 -8.30
N GLY A 90 2.76 20.68 -7.38
CA GLY A 90 3.77 19.64 -7.51
C GLY A 90 5.07 19.90 -6.76
N ASP A 91 5.19 21.03 -6.04
CA ASP A 91 6.35 21.33 -5.20
C ASP A 91 6.45 20.33 -4.06
N VAL A 92 7.67 19.85 -3.81
CA VAL A 92 7.93 18.82 -2.81
C VAL A 92 8.74 19.39 -1.66
N ARG A 93 8.27 19.12 -0.45
CA ARG A 93 9.03 19.35 0.78
C ARG A 93 9.09 18.07 1.58
N ILE A 94 10.23 17.83 2.21
CA ILE A 94 10.50 16.62 2.99
C ILE A 94 10.96 17.02 4.38
N ALA A 95 10.40 16.40 5.40
CA ALA A 95 10.87 16.46 6.77
C ALA A 95 11.51 15.12 7.16
N THR A 96 12.77 15.14 7.54
CA THR A 96 13.47 13.98 8.10
C THR A 96 13.27 13.95 9.61
N VAL A 97 12.55 12.93 10.10
CA VAL A 97 12.23 12.77 11.52
C VAL A 97 13.22 11.83 12.20
N GLY A 98 13.69 10.80 11.49
CA GLY A 98 14.56 9.78 12.06
C GLY A 98 13.75 8.79 12.88
N ILE A 99 13.71 8.95 14.20
CA ILE A 99 12.94 8.07 15.10
C ILE A 99 11.63 8.75 15.49
N LEU A 100 10.53 8.00 15.39
CA LEU A 100 9.21 8.37 15.88
C LEU A 100 8.80 7.35 16.96
N SER A 101 8.99 7.74 18.21
CA SER A 101 8.70 6.87 19.35
C SER A 101 7.20 6.59 19.50
N PRO A 102 6.82 5.49 20.18
CA PRO A 102 5.43 5.22 20.53
C PRO A 102 4.82 6.36 21.36
N GLN A 103 3.53 6.61 21.19
CA GLN A 103 2.76 7.59 21.98
C GLN A 103 3.43 8.97 22.05
N SER A 104 4.01 9.42 20.94
CA SER A 104 4.85 10.61 20.88
C SER A 104 4.35 11.64 19.88
N THR A 105 4.74 12.91 20.10
CA THR A 105 4.53 14.00 19.14
C THR A 105 5.88 14.61 18.77
N THR A 106 6.16 14.71 17.48
CA THR A 106 7.40 15.28 16.95
C THR A 106 7.11 16.45 16.02
N LYS A 107 7.83 17.57 16.19
CA LYS A 107 7.71 18.73 15.30
C LYS A 107 8.40 18.45 13.97
N LEU A 108 7.72 18.75 12.88
CA LEU A 108 8.23 18.60 11.53
C LEU A 108 9.06 19.83 11.13
N GLN A 109 10.18 19.56 10.46
CA GLN A 109 11.03 20.59 9.86
C GLN A 109 11.16 20.27 8.37
N PHE A 110 10.39 20.98 7.55
CA PHE A 110 10.35 20.75 6.12
C PHE A 110 11.47 21.48 5.40
N GLU A 111 12.11 20.77 4.48
CA GLU A 111 13.08 21.32 3.56
C GLU A 111 12.67 21.03 2.12
N THR A 112 12.94 21.95 1.21
CA THR A 112 12.69 21.76 -0.22
C THR A 112 13.74 20.80 -0.79
N ARG A 113 13.34 19.55 -1.01
CA ARG A 113 14.17 18.48 -1.59
C ARG A 113 13.30 17.55 -2.42
N ASN A 114 13.89 16.94 -3.45
CA ASN A 114 13.17 16.08 -4.39
C ASN A 114 13.31 14.58 -4.09
N ALA A 115 14.12 14.22 -3.09
CA ALA A 115 14.36 12.83 -2.69
C ALA A 115 14.74 12.72 -1.21
N VAL A 116 14.36 11.58 -0.60
CA VAL A 116 14.80 11.21 0.76
C VAL A 116 16.26 10.75 0.76
N SER A 117 16.99 11.07 1.82
CA SER A 117 18.35 10.57 2.05
C SER A 117 18.27 9.42 3.04
N VAL A 118 18.46 8.20 2.55
CA VAL A 118 18.39 6.96 3.33
C VAL A 118 19.76 6.29 3.27
N SER A 119 20.24 5.74 4.39
CA SER A 119 21.49 4.97 4.42
C SER A 119 21.41 3.74 3.52
N ASP A 120 22.48 3.43 2.79
CA ASP A 120 22.57 2.21 1.97
C ASP A 120 22.86 0.95 2.80
N ASP A 121 23.21 1.10 4.09
CA ASP A 121 23.56 -0.01 4.99
C ASP A 121 22.33 -0.74 5.55
N LEU A 122 21.12 -0.37 5.13
CA LEU A 122 19.89 -1.02 5.59
C LEU A 122 19.75 -2.45 5.01
N PRO A 123 19.33 -3.43 5.81
CA PRO A 123 19.21 -4.82 5.38
C PRO A 123 18.12 -5.01 4.31
N MET A 124 18.13 -6.15 3.62
CA MET A 124 17.05 -6.62 2.74
C MET A 124 16.59 -5.61 1.67
N GLN A 125 17.51 -4.80 1.13
CA GLN A 125 17.22 -3.75 0.14
C GLN A 125 16.22 -2.69 0.64
N THR A 126 16.03 -2.57 1.96
CA THR A 126 15.04 -1.68 2.57
C THR A 126 15.26 -0.21 2.17
N ALA A 127 16.51 0.21 2.03
CA ALA A 127 16.85 1.55 1.54
C ALA A 127 16.25 1.85 0.16
N GLN A 128 16.31 0.88 -0.76
CA GLN A 128 15.75 1.05 -2.10
C GLN A 128 14.23 1.13 -2.05
N MET A 129 13.60 0.27 -1.25
CA MET A 129 12.15 0.28 -1.10
C MET A 129 11.65 1.57 -0.45
N ILE A 130 12.31 2.08 0.60
CA ILE A 130 11.99 3.39 1.18
C ILE A 130 12.09 4.49 0.11
N ARG A 131 13.17 4.54 -0.69
CA ARG A 131 13.31 5.54 -1.76
C ARG A 131 12.20 5.46 -2.82
N ARG A 132 11.74 4.25 -3.16
CA ARG A 132 10.64 4.03 -4.11
C ARG A 132 9.30 4.46 -3.52
N VAL A 133 8.97 3.98 -2.33
CA VAL A 133 7.75 4.32 -1.61
C VAL A 133 7.70 5.80 -1.25
N ALA A 134 8.84 6.43 -0.98
CA ALA A 134 8.95 7.87 -0.73
C ALA A 134 9.12 8.70 -2.01
N SER A 135 9.08 8.12 -3.22
CA SER A 135 9.29 8.90 -4.44
C SER A 135 8.14 9.89 -4.70
N PRO A 136 8.38 11.21 -4.85
CA PRO A 136 7.32 12.17 -5.14
C PRO A 136 6.64 11.96 -6.49
N LEU A 137 7.24 11.17 -7.38
CA LEU A 137 6.68 10.82 -8.69
C LEU A 137 5.40 9.99 -8.57
N VAL A 138 5.31 9.13 -7.56
CA VAL A 138 4.13 8.29 -7.31
C VAL A 138 3.10 8.95 -6.38
N MET A 139 3.33 10.22 -5.98
CA MET A 139 2.40 10.98 -5.14
C MET A 139 1.48 11.86 -5.99
N ALA A 140 0.19 11.85 -5.66
CA ALA A 140 -0.75 12.85 -6.13
C ALA A 140 -0.40 14.25 -5.57
N GLY A 141 -0.62 15.29 -6.36
CA GLY A 141 -0.49 16.68 -5.89
C GLY A 141 -1.47 16.98 -4.75
N GLY A 142 -1.05 17.81 -3.80
CA GLY A 142 -1.86 18.19 -2.64
C GLY A 142 -1.94 17.13 -1.53
N SER A 143 -1.13 16.06 -1.61
CA SER A 143 -1.11 14.98 -0.63
C SER A 143 0.12 15.03 0.28
N THR A 144 -0.04 14.48 1.49
CA THR A 144 1.05 14.31 2.46
C THR A 144 1.07 12.85 2.91
N ARG A 145 2.26 12.24 2.99
CA ARG A 145 2.43 10.89 3.51
C ARG A 145 3.67 10.76 4.37
N MET A 146 3.65 9.81 5.29
CA MET A 146 4.81 9.38 6.06
C MET A 146 5.27 8.02 5.57
N VAL A 147 6.59 7.86 5.46
CA VAL A 147 7.24 6.57 5.23
C VAL A 147 8.18 6.35 6.40
N GLY A 148 8.09 5.19 7.03
CA GLY A 148 8.97 4.79 8.14
C GLY A 148 9.25 3.30 8.08
N ARG A 149 10.22 2.87 8.87
CA ARG A 149 10.60 1.46 9.00
C ARG A 149 10.26 0.96 10.39
N TYR A 150 9.75 -0.25 10.47
CA TYR A 150 9.59 -1.00 11.71
C TYR A 150 10.51 -2.22 11.66
N ASP A 151 11.24 -2.47 12.76
CA ASP A 151 12.16 -3.60 12.83
C ASP A 151 11.40 -4.87 13.21
N GLY A 152 11.28 -5.80 12.26
CA GLY A 152 10.48 -7.01 12.42
C GLY A 152 9.21 -7.02 11.57
N SER A 153 8.33 -7.96 11.88
CA SER A 153 7.04 -8.17 11.20
C SER A 153 5.90 -7.57 12.01
N ILE A 154 4.90 -7.01 11.31
CA ILE A 154 3.61 -6.68 11.91
C ILE A 154 2.70 -7.91 11.81
N ASP A 155 1.88 -8.13 12.85
CA ASP A 155 0.86 -9.18 12.86
C ASP A 155 -0.04 -9.12 11.63
N GLY A 156 -0.50 -10.29 11.16
CA GLY A 156 -1.39 -10.40 10.00
C GLY A 156 -0.87 -11.34 8.91
N MET A 157 0.42 -11.68 8.95
CA MET A 157 1.04 -12.67 8.06
C MET A 157 1.51 -13.90 8.84
N SER A 158 1.29 -15.08 8.30
CA SER A 158 1.72 -16.37 8.85
C SER A 158 2.50 -17.17 7.82
N ILE A 159 3.45 -18.00 8.27
CA ILE A 159 4.27 -18.86 7.41
C ILE A 159 4.15 -20.30 7.92
N ALA A 160 3.70 -21.21 7.06
CA ALA A 160 3.51 -22.63 7.36
C ALA A 160 4.28 -23.54 6.36
N PRO A 161 4.98 -24.59 6.81
CA PRO A 161 5.33 -24.88 8.20
C PRO A 161 6.26 -23.78 8.76
N SER A 162 6.42 -23.75 10.10
CA SER A 162 7.33 -22.81 10.75
C SER A 162 8.73 -22.92 10.15
N ALA A 163 9.25 -21.81 9.65
CA ALA A 163 10.63 -21.74 9.18
C ALA A 163 11.59 -21.65 10.38
N ASN A 164 12.74 -22.29 10.28
CA ASN A 164 13.76 -22.26 11.35
C ASN A 164 14.42 -20.88 11.51
N GLN A 165 14.41 -20.07 10.45
CA GLN A 165 14.97 -18.72 10.43
C GLN A 165 14.06 -17.82 9.59
N THR A 166 13.59 -16.73 10.19
CA THR A 166 12.80 -15.69 9.53
C THR A 166 13.36 -14.32 9.90
N SER A 167 13.63 -13.49 8.90
CA SER A 167 13.95 -12.07 9.09
C SER A 167 12.93 -11.26 8.31
N ALA A 168 12.47 -10.16 8.90
CA ALA A 168 11.50 -9.25 8.31
C ALA A 168 11.97 -7.81 8.50
N GLN A 169 11.75 -7.00 7.46
CA GLN A 169 11.84 -5.55 7.52
C GLN A 169 10.52 -5.00 7.00
N THR A 170 9.83 -4.22 7.83
CA THR A 170 8.52 -3.68 7.48
C THR A 170 8.65 -2.20 7.19
N ILE A 171 8.10 -1.76 6.06
CA ILE A 171 7.96 -0.33 5.76
C ILE A 171 6.52 0.05 6.02
N VAL A 172 6.34 1.04 6.89
CA VAL A 172 5.05 1.62 7.23
C VAL A 172 4.83 2.84 6.35
N LEU A 173 3.73 2.81 5.59
CA LEU A 173 3.24 3.94 4.80
C LEU A 173 1.96 4.47 5.44
N ALA A 174 1.96 5.73 5.88
CA ALA A 174 0.77 6.40 6.38
C ALA A 174 0.38 7.57 5.48
N HIS A 175 -0.86 7.59 4.99
CA HIS A 175 -1.41 8.74 4.27
C HIS A 175 -1.93 9.76 5.29
N LEU A 176 -1.20 10.87 5.45
CA LEU A 176 -1.50 11.90 6.44
C LEU A 176 -2.49 12.94 5.93
N LYS A 177 -2.50 13.16 4.60
CA LYS A 177 -3.44 14.03 3.91
C LYS A 177 -3.65 13.51 2.49
N HIS A 178 -4.91 13.33 2.10
CA HIS A 178 -5.25 12.98 0.73
C HIS A 178 -5.26 14.19 -0.19
N SER A 179 -5.01 13.94 -1.47
CA SER A 179 -5.24 14.93 -2.53
C SER A 179 -6.71 15.37 -2.51
N PRO A 180 -7.01 16.65 -2.78
CA PRO A 180 -8.39 17.10 -2.88
C PRO A 180 -9.13 16.29 -3.95
N LEU A 181 -10.39 15.97 -3.67
CA LEU A 181 -11.26 15.33 -4.65
C LEU A 181 -11.47 16.29 -5.83
N PRO A 182 -11.57 15.77 -7.06
CA PRO A 182 -11.93 16.60 -8.20
C PRO A 182 -13.32 17.22 -7.99
N ASP A 183 -13.54 18.41 -8.53
CA ASP A 183 -14.86 19.05 -8.45
C ASP A 183 -15.93 18.13 -9.05
N PRO A 184 -17.06 17.91 -8.34
CA PRO A 184 -18.13 17.06 -8.83
C PRO A 184 -18.66 17.64 -10.13
N LYS A 185 -18.66 16.82 -11.19
CA LYS A 185 -19.24 17.18 -12.48
C LYS A 185 -20.66 16.63 -12.57
N PRO A 186 -21.63 17.42 -13.04
CA PRO A 186 -22.98 16.93 -13.26
C PRO A 186 -22.95 15.77 -14.27
N ASP A 187 -23.77 14.76 -14.03
CA ASP A 187 -23.93 13.64 -14.95
C ASP A 187 -24.49 14.13 -16.30
N VAL A 188 -23.88 13.68 -17.40
CA VAL A 188 -24.29 14.04 -18.76
C VAL A 188 -25.56 13.27 -19.15
N ASN A 189 -25.82 12.10 -18.54
CA ASN A 189 -27.00 11.29 -18.84
C ASN A 189 -28.15 11.66 -17.88
N LEU A 190 -28.81 12.79 -18.14
CA LEU A 190 -30.06 13.09 -17.46
C LEU A 190 -31.16 12.13 -17.94
N ILE A 191 -32.11 11.80 -17.06
CA ILE A 191 -33.29 10.95 -17.34
C ILE A 191 -34.08 11.43 -18.59
N SER A 192 -33.92 12.71 -18.97
CA SER A 192 -34.47 13.28 -20.20
C SER A 192 -33.90 12.71 -21.52
N ASP A 193 -32.74 12.05 -21.50
CA ASP A 193 -32.12 11.44 -22.69
C ASP A 193 -32.68 10.05 -23.03
N PHE A 194 -33.47 9.45 -22.14
CA PHE A 194 -34.20 8.23 -22.47
C PHE A 194 -35.40 8.56 -23.36
N ARG A 195 -35.20 8.54 -24.69
CA ARG A 195 -36.31 8.47 -25.64
C ARG A 195 -37.08 7.18 -25.39
N ARG A 196 -38.32 7.32 -24.91
CA ARG A 196 -39.28 6.21 -24.79
C ARG A 196 -39.53 5.65 -26.19
N VAL A 197 -38.89 4.54 -26.54
CA VAL A 197 -39.22 3.79 -27.75
C VAL A 197 -40.62 3.22 -27.51
N GLN A 198 -41.64 3.80 -28.12
CA GLN A 198 -42.94 3.14 -28.25
C GLN A 198 -42.73 1.94 -29.17
N THR A 199 -42.50 0.77 -28.60
CA THR A 199 -42.60 -0.49 -29.34
C THR A 199 -44.04 -0.58 -29.84
N GLY A 200 -44.19 -0.57 -31.16
CA GLY A 200 -45.48 -0.47 -31.82
C GLY A 200 -46.48 -1.52 -31.32
N GLN A 201 -47.58 -1.05 -30.75
CA GLN A 201 -48.85 -1.73 -30.90
C GLN A 201 -49.24 -1.62 -32.38
N GLN A 202 -49.13 -2.71 -33.12
CA GLN A 202 -50.04 -2.97 -34.22
C GLN A 202 -50.78 -4.26 -33.88
N ASN A 203 -51.91 -4.07 -33.19
CA ASN A 203 -53.05 -4.95 -33.35
C ASN A 203 -53.51 -4.77 -34.81
N THR A 204 -53.42 -5.82 -35.61
CA THR A 204 -54.25 -5.92 -36.81
C THR A 204 -55.03 -7.23 -36.69
N GLU A 205 -56.34 -7.03 -36.58
CA GLU A 205 -57.38 -8.02 -36.37
C GLU A 205 -57.50 -8.96 -37.57
N GLU A 206 -57.74 -10.25 -37.28
CA GLU A 206 -58.28 -11.22 -38.21
C GLU A 206 -59.71 -10.78 -38.60
N GLN A 207 -59.97 -10.60 -39.90
CA GLN A 207 -61.33 -10.66 -40.45
C GLN A 207 -61.39 -11.61 -41.65
N VAL A 208 -62.21 -12.63 -41.42
CA VAL A 208 -62.89 -13.60 -42.28
C VAL A 208 -63.39 -12.99 -43.60
N GLU A 209 -63.03 -13.57 -44.75
CA GLU A 209 -63.91 -14.35 -45.65
C GLU A 209 -63.12 -15.04 -46.78
#